data_AF-A0A5C6D8J6-F1
#
_entry.id   AF-A0A5C6D8J6-F1
#
_cell.length_a   1.000
_cell.length_b   1.000
_cell.length_c   1.000
_cell.angle_alpha   90.00
_cell.angle_beta   90.00
_cell.angle_gamma   90.00
#
_symmetry.space_group_name_H-M   'P 1'
#
loop_
_entity.id
_entity.type
_entity.pdbx_description
1 polymer ?
#
loop_
_entity_poly.entity_id
_entity_poly.type
_entity_poly.pdbx_seq_one_letter_code
_entity_poly.pdbx_strand_id
1 'polypeptide(L)'
;MHKILIALFIFLTVGSFQYKMAQGSENNVPSEQIKGADELTGEEPEKEKSELARMMEDIDKNYKIVEEISGYYKYKKKQWKQILEAGENIAKVTKKVRIKYAKPDDFKYEEQMKIMQVEAEKMAEIAKNGDKEGALEDQQWQVRRLRQTCAICHKHLDIHIYPNLYKEKKHSG
;
A
#
# COMPACT_ATOMS: atom_id res chain seq x y z
N MET A 1 42.47 33.70 7.18
CA MET A 1 41.42 34.16 6.24
C MET A 1 41.16 33.08 5.20
N HIS A 2 40.46 32.00 5.58
CA HIS A 2 40.25 30.81 4.74
C HIS A 2 38.91 30.13 5.05
N LYS A 3 37.86 30.93 5.32
CA LYS A 3 36.51 30.41 5.60
C LYS A 3 35.39 31.11 4.82
N ILE A 4 35.71 31.90 3.79
CA ILE A 4 34.70 32.63 2.99
C ILE A 4 34.62 32.13 1.53
N LEU A 5 35.46 31.18 1.12
CA LEU A 5 35.58 30.77 -0.30
C LEU A 5 34.78 29.52 -0.71
N ILE A 6 34.00 28.91 0.18
CA ILE A 6 33.22 27.68 -0.15
C ILE A 6 31.74 27.99 -0.45
N ALA A 7 31.28 29.23 -0.26
CA ALA A 7 29.88 29.60 -0.45
C ALA A 7 29.49 30.00 -1.90
N LEU A 8 30.42 29.94 -2.88
CA LEU A 8 30.15 30.36 -4.27
C LEU A 8 30.04 29.19 -5.28
N PHE A 9 30.11 27.94 -4.84
CA PHE A 9 30.00 26.78 -5.75
C PHE A 9 28.58 26.22 -5.92
N ILE A 10 27.58 26.74 -5.20
CA ILE A 10 26.20 26.23 -5.24
C ILE A 10 25.31 27.04 -6.21
N PHE A 11 25.80 28.17 -6.75
CA PHE A 11 25.02 29.04 -7.66
C PHE A 11 25.34 28.89 -9.15
N LEU A 12 26.09 27.85 -9.58
CA LEU A 12 26.52 27.67 -10.98
C LEU A 12 25.96 26.43 -11.69
N THR A 13 25.00 25.70 -11.13
CA THR A 13 24.32 24.58 -11.85
C THR A 13 22.87 24.87 -12.24
N VAL A 14 22.35 26.06 -11.94
CA VAL A 14 21.07 26.57 -12.46
C VAL A 14 21.39 27.56 -13.58
N GLY A 15 21.57 27.08 -14.81
CA GLY A 15 21.83 28.01 -15.92
C GLY A 15 22.18 27.43 -17.30
N SER A 16 22.21 26.12 -17.49
CA SER A 16 22.69 25.54 -18.76
C SER A 16 21.81 24.41 -19.26
N PHE A 17 20.52 24.66 -19.50
CA PHE A 17 19.76 23.82 -20.43
C PHE A 17 18.54 24.54 -21.03
N GLN A 18 18.76 25.67 -21.70
CA GLN A 18 17.86 26.13 -22.76
C GLN A 18 18.68 26.68 -23.91
N TYR A 19 18.99 25.82 -24.88
CA TYR A 19 19.53 26.23 -26.16
C TYR A 19 18.74 25.54 -27.29
N LYS A 20 18.00 26.39 -28.02
CA LYS A 20 17.60 26.28 -29.42
C LYS A 20 16.79 25.04 -29.87
N MET A 21 15.48 25.22 -29.96
CA MET A 21 14.66 24.60 -31.02
C MET A 21 14.57 25.59 -32.18
N ALA A 22 15.31 25.33 -33.26
CA ALA A 22 15.16 25.98 -34.55
C ALA A 22 15.10 24.88 -35.63
N GLN A 23 13.95 24.86 -36.32
CA GLN A 23 13.69 24.43 -37.69
C GLN A 23 14.62 23.40 -38.36
N GLY A 24 14.00 22.33 -38.89
CA GLY A 24 14.38 21.83 -40.21
C GLY A 24 14.09 20.36 -40.49
N SER A 25 13.42 20.15 -41.63
CA SER A 25 13.43 18.96 -42.49
C SER A 25 12.47 17.81 -42.16
N GLU A 26 11.36 17.84 -42.88
CA GLU A 26 10.72 16.66 -43.47
C GLU A 26 11.77 15.65 -43.97
N ASN A 27 11.54 14.36 -43.71
CA ASN A 27 11.89 13.27 -44.62
C ASN A 27 10.98 12.08 -44.35
N ASN A 28 10.27 11.68 -45.41
CA ASN A 28 9.38 10.54 -45.51
C ASN A 28 10.08 9.22 -45.13
N VAL A 29 9.41 8.37 -44.34
CA VAL A 29 9.71 6.93 -44.26
C VAL A 29 8.39 6.16 -44.41
N PRO A 30 8.26 5.24 -45.38
CA PRO A 30 7.01 4.56 -45.68
C PRO A 30 6.59 3.56 -44.60
N SER A 31 5.27 3.34 -44.50
CA SER A 31 4.65 2.32 -43.68
C SER A 31 5.01 0.92 -44.17
N GLU A 32 5.44 0.05 -43.26
CA GLU A 32 5.34 -1.39 -43.48
C GLU A 32 4.79 -2.06 -42.21
N GLN A 33 3.56 -2.54 -42.35
CA GLN A 33 2.87 -3.37 -41.38
C GLN A 33 3.60 -4.71 -41.26
N ILE A 34 4.24 -4.96 -40.13
CA ILE A 34 4.54 -6.34 -39.71
C ILE A 34 3.34 -6.80 -38.89
N LYS A 35 2.43 -7.50 -39.58
CA LYS A 35 1.46 -8.42 -38.96
C LYS A 35 2.22 -9.63 -38.42
N GLY A 36 1.97 -9.97 -37.15
CA GLY A 36 2.41 -11.21 -36.49
C GLY A 36 3.09 -10.89 -35.16
N ALA A 37 2.62 -11.30 -33.99
CA ALA A 37 1.71 -12.37 -33.64
C ALA A 37 0.66 -11.87 -32.63
N ASP A 38 -0.57 -11.78 -33.11
CA ASP A 38 -1.77 -11.75 -32.29
C ASP A 38 -2.16 -13.21 -32.02
N GLU A 39 -1.47 -13.84 -31.06
CA GLU A 39 -1.92 -15.09 -30.43
C GLU A 39 -1.14 -15.33 -29.14
N LEU A 40 -1.55 -14.66 -28.06
CA LEU A 40 -1.34 -15.08 -26.66
C LEU A 40 -2.32 -14.29 -25.75
N THR A 41 -3.58 -14.21 -26.16
CA THR A 41 -4.63 -13.57 -25.36
C THR A 41 -5.26 -14.58 -24.40
N GLY A 42 -5.27 -14.24 -23.11
CA GLY A 42 -6.56 -13.78 -22.60
C GLY A 42 -7.09 -14.33 -21.28
N GLU A 43 -6.27 -14.92 -20.39
CA GLU A 43 -6.79 -15.39 -19.08
C GLU A 43 -6.04 -14.87 -17.83
N GLU A 44 -4.82 -14.34 -17.93
CA GLU A 44 -3.99 -14.00 -16.75
C GLU A 44 -4.46 -12.77 -15.95
N PRO A 45 -4.82 -11.62 -16.56
CA PRO A 45 -5.08 -10.39 -15.80
C PRO A 45 -6.31 -10.48 -14.89
N GLU A 46 -7.33 -11.24 -15.30
CA GLU A 46 -8.56 -11.43 -14.53
C GLU A 46 -8.36 -12.43 -13.39
N LYS A 47 -7.61 -13.51 -13.63
CA LYS A 47 -7.23 -14.48 -12.60
C LYS A 47 -6.35 -13.83 -11.52
N GLU A 48 -5.38 -13.01 -11.92
CA GLU A 48 -4.52 -12.27 -10.99
C GLU A 48 -5.30 -11.26 -10.13
N LYS A 49 -6.22 -10.50 -10.74
CA LYS A 49 -7.12 -9.58 -10.02
C LYS A 49 -8.02 -10.33 -9.05
N SER A 50 -8.57 -11.48 -9.46
CA SER A 50 -9.38 -12.35 -8.61
C SER A 50 -8.58 -12.90 -7.42
N GLU A 51 -7.32 -13.29 -7.63
CA GLU A 51 -6.47 -13.80 -6.56
C GLU A 51 -6.05 -12.70 -5.57
N LEU A 52 -5.61 -11.55 -6.07
CA LEU A 52 -5.30 -10.39 -5.22
C LEU A 52 -6.52 -9.96 -4.40
N ALA A 53 -7.71 -9.93 -5.02
CA ALA A 53 -8.96 -9.61 -4.33
C ALA A 53 -9.24 -10.58 -3.19
N ARG A 54 -9.04 -11.90 -3.38
CA ARG A 54 -9.20 -12.90 -2.31
C ARG A 54 -8.20 -12.69 -1.18
N MET A 55 -6.94 -12.38 -1.48
CA MET A 55 -5.95 -12.07 -0.45
C MET A 55 -6.32 -10.82 0.35
N MET A 56 -6.83 -9.78 -0.31
CA MET A 56 -7.31 -8.56 0.35
C MET A 56 -8.57 -8.83 1.19
N GLU A 57 -9.46 -9.70 0.73
CA GLU A 57 -10.63 -10.14 1.49
C GLU A 57 -10.22 -10.91 2.76
N ASP A 58 -9.22 -11.78 2.67
CA ASP A 58 -8.69 -12.50 3.83
C ASP A 58 -8.07 -11.55 4.86
N ILE A 59 -7.34 -10.54 4.39
CA ILE A 59 -6.82 -9.46 5.25
C ILE A 59 -7.97 -8.71 5.93
N ASP A 60 -8.98 -8.28 5.17
CA ASP A 60 -10.14 -7.53 5.68
C ASP A 60 -10.93 -8.33 6.73
N LYS A 61 -11.17 -9.62 6.48
CA LYS A 61 -11.83 -10.52 7.44
C LYS A 61 -11.09 -10.58 8.78
N ASN A 62 -9.76 -10.77 8.74
CA ASN A 62 -8.95 -10.80 9.95
C ASN A 62 -8.88 -9.43 10.64
N TYR A 63 -8.81 -8.35 9.86
CA TYR A 63 -8.84 -6.98 10.39
C TYR A 63 -10.15 -6.69 11.13
N LYS A 64 -11.31 -7.05 10.58
CA LYS A 64 -12.62 -6.85 11.21
C LYS A 64 -12.75 -7.56 12.55
N ILE A 65 -12.17 -8.76 12.68
CA ILE A 65 -12.13 -9.49 13.96
C ILE A 65 -11.39 -8.67 15.03
N VAL A 66 -10.19 -8.15 14.70
CA VAL A 66 -9.40 -7.38 15.68
C VAL A 66 -9.94 -5.98 15.90
N GLU A 67 -10.60 -5.38 14.91
CA GLU A 67 -11.30 -4.10 15.04
C GLU A 67 -12.46 -4.22 16.04
N GLU A 68 -13.30 -5.26 15.93
CA GLU A 68 -14.38 -5.50 16.89
C GLU A 68 -13.84 -5.70 18.31
N ILE A 69 -12.83 -6.57 18.47
CA ILE A 69 -12.23 -6.85 19.79
C ILE A 69 -11.60 -5.59 20.38
N SER A 70 -11.02 -4.71 19.57
CA SER A 70 -10.34 -3.49 20.03
C SER A 70 -11.24 -2.54 20.83
N GLY A 71 -12.57 -2.65 20.69
CA GLY A 71 -13.53 -1.86 21.45
C GLY A 71 -13.74 -2.33 22.90
N TYR A 72 -13.22 -3.49 23.28
CA TYR A 72 -13.45 -4.02 24.63
C TYR A 72 -12.49 -3.41 25.67
N TYR A 73 -12.98 -3.27 26.90
CA TYR A 73 -12.21 -2.79 28.05
C TYR A 73 -11.33 -3.88 28.69
N LYS A 74 -11.54 -5.15 28.34
CA LYS A 74 -10.73 -6.30 28.78
C LYS A 74 -10.83 -7.45 27.78
N TYR A 75 -9.72 -8.14 27.54
CA TYR A 75 -9.70 -9.36 26.72
C TYR A 75 -9.68 -10.62 27.58
N LYS A 76 -10.48 -11.63 27.20
CA LYS A 76 -10.37 -12.97 27.75
C LYS A 76 -9.38 -13.76 26.90
N LYS A 77 -8.96 -14.93 27.40
CA LYS A 77 -8.06 -15.86 26.69
C LYS A 77 -8.50 -16.14 25.24
N LYS A 78 -9.82 -16.23 25.00
CA LYS A 78 -10.37 -16.42 23.65
C LYS A 78 -10.07 -15.25 22.73
N GLN A 79 -10.27 -14.00 23.18
CA GLN A 79 -9.96 -12.81 22.38
C GLN A 79 -8.46 -12.71 22.08
N TRP A 80 -7.59 -12.96 23.07
CA TRP A 80 -6.14 -12.97 22.85
C TRP A 80 -5.73 -13.99 21.78
N LYS A 81 -6.33 -15.19 21.81
CA LYS A 81 -6.11 -16.20 20.77
C LYS A 81 -6.59 -15.73 19.38
N GLN A 82 -7.77 -15.12 19.29
CA GLN A 82 -8.29 -14.61 18.02
C GLN A 82 -7.40 -13.49 17.45
N ILE A 83 -6.89 -12.61 18.31
CA ILE A 83 -5.95 -11.55 17.91
C ILE A 83 -4.65 -12.17 17.38
N LEU A 84 -4.09 -13.14 18.09
CA LEU A 84 -2.87 -13.83 17.67
C LEU A 84 -3.03 -14.43 16.28
N GLU A 85 -4.08 -15.23 16.08
CA GLU A 85 -4.38 -15.88 14.80
C GLU A 85 -4.59 -14.84 13.68
N ALA A 86 -5.32 -13.75 13.96
CA ALA A 86 -5.53 -12.68 13.00
C ALA A 86 -4.24 -11.95 12.63
N GLY A 87 -3.38 -11.64 13.59
CA GLY A 87 -2.09 -10.99 13.34
C GLY A 87 -1.16 -11.84 12.49
N GLU A 88 -1.04 -13.14 12.82
CA GLU A 88 -0.24 -14.08 12.05
C GLU A 88 -0.78 -14.24 10.61
N ASN A 89 -2.09 -14.31 10.45
CA ASN A 89 -2.72 -14.39 9.13
C ASN A 89 -2.50 -13.14 8.29
N ILE A 90 -2.75 -11.95 8.85
CA ILE A 90 -2.53 -10.68 8.14
C ILE A 90 -1.06 -10.56 7.74
N ALA A 91 -0.12 -10.83 8.64
CA ALA A 91 1.31 -10.78 8.33
C ALA A 91 1.68 -11.74 7.19
N LYS A 92 1.21 -12.99 7.26
CA LYS A 92 1.48 -14.02 6.24
C LYS A 92 0.91 -13.64 4.88
N VAL A 93 -0.34 -13.20 4.82
CA VAL A 93 -1.00 -12.82 3.55
C VAL A 93 -0.37 -11.55 2.99
N THR A 94 -0.13 -10.54 3.82
CA THR A 94 0.53 -9.29 3.41
C THR A 94 1.92 -9.56 2.82
N LYS A 95 2.71 -10.44 3.46
CA LYS A 95 4.02 -10.85 2.92
C LYS A 95 3.90 -11.49 1.53
N LYS A 96 2.90 -12.35 1.31
CA LYS A 96 2.64 -12.94 -0.01
C LYS A 96 2.27 -11.87 -1.04
N VAL A 97 1.40 -10.92 -0.66
CA VAL A 97 1.01 -9.82 -1.55
C VAL A 97 2.21 -8.98 -1.93
N ARG A 98 3.07 -8.61 -0.98
CA ARG A 98 4.31 -7.85 -1.22
C ARG A 98 5.24 -8.50 -2.23
N ILE A 99 5.36 -9.82 -2.18
CA ILE A 99 6.27 -10.56 -3.08
C ILE A 99 5.64 -10.72 -4.46
N LYS A 100 4.36 -11.10 -4.52
CA LYS A 100 3.68 -11.47 -5.77
C LYS A 100 3.16 -10.27 -6.56
N TYR A 101 2.72 -9.22 -5.86
CA TYR A 101 2.11 -8.02 -6.44
C TYR A 101 2.94 -6.78 -6.08
N ALA A 102 4.26 -6.91 -6.15
CA ALA A 102 5.19 -5.81 -5.96
C ALA A 102 4.97 -4.73 -7.02
N LYS A 103 5.14 -3.47 -6.63
CA LYS A 103 5.13 -2.28 -7.49
C LYS A 103 6.40 -1.49 -7.21
N PRO A 104 7.56 -1.88 -7.77
CA PRO A 104 8.86 -1.29 -7.42
C PRO A 104 8.94 0.22 -7.67
N ASP A 105 8.19 0.73 -8.65
CA ASP A 105 8.13 2.16 -8.97
C ASP A 105 7.11 2.93 -8.10
N ASP A 106 6.32 2.24 -7.28
CA ASP A 106 5.37 2.80 -6.34
C ASP A 106 5.87 2.64 -4.90
N PHE A 107 6.83 3.50 -4.53
CA PHE A 107 7.44 3.49 -3.20
C PHE A 107 6.43 3.62 -2.06
N LYS A 108 5.31 4.33 -2.29
CA LYS A 108 4.32 4.53 -1.25
C LYS A 108 3.51 3.26 -1.02
N TYR A 109 3.11 2.56 -2.08
CA TYR A 109 2.52 1.23 -1.96
C TYR A 109 3.47 0.26 -1.23
N GLU A 110 4.72 0.18 -1.68
CA GLU A 110 5.72 -0.74 -1.10
C GLU A 110 5.94 -0.49 0.39
N GLU A 111 6.07 0.78 0.78
CA GLU A 111 6.26 1.15 2.17
C GLU A 111 5.02 0.84 3.01
N GLN A 112 3.82 1.16 2.54
CA GLN A 112 2.61 0.84 3.30
C GLN A 112 2.40 -0.67 3.46
N MET A 113 2.68 -1.46 2.42
CA MET A 113 2.58 -2.91 2.52
C MET A 113 3.61 -3.49 3.51
N LYS A 114 4.83 -2.94 3.53
CA LYS A 114 5.86 -3.33 4.51
C LYS A 114 5.44 -2.97 5.94
N ILE A 115 4.94 -1.74 6.16
CA ILE A 115 4.43 -1.31 7.46
C ILE A 115 3.30 -2.23 7.90
N MET A 116 2.33 -2.52 7.02
CA MET A 116 1.20 -3.39 7.33
C MET A 116 1.65 -4.77 7.84
N GLN A 117 2.67 -5.36 7.19
CA GLN A 117 3.23 -6.64 7.63
C GLN A 117 3.86 -6.51 9.03
N VAL A 118 4.73 -5.51 9.24
CA VAL A 118 5.40 -5.29 10.54
C VAL A 118 4.40 -5.03 11.65
N GLU A 119 3.38 -4.24 11.38
CA GLU A 119 2.36 -3.91 12.36
C GLU A 119 1.47 -5.13 12.69
N ALA A 120 1.23 -6.03 11.73
CA ALA A 120 0.55 -7.29 12.00
C ALA A 120 1.41 -8.29 12.80
N GLU A 121 2.72 -8.33 12.53
CA GLU A 121 3.68 -9.15 13.29
C GLU A 121 3.76 -8.69 14.76
N LYS A 122 3.84 -7.38 15.01
CA LYS A 122 3.79 -6.83 16.37
C LYS A 122 2.47 -7.14 17.06
N MET A 123 1.35 -7.08 16.33
CA MET A 123 0.04 -7.44 16.88
C MET A 123 0.02 -8.89 17.40
N ALA A 124 0.56 -9.82 16.61
CA ALA A 124 0.70 -11.21 17.03
C ALA A 124 1.63 -11.35 18.25
N GLU A 125 2.74 -10.61 18.29
CA GLU A 125 3.69 -10.66 19.41
C GLU A 125 3.10 -10.12 20.72
N ILE A 126 2.34 -9.02 20.66
CA ILE A 126 1.63 -8.49 21.83
C ILE A 126 0.63 -9.54 22.34
N ALA A 127 -0.11 -10.20 21.45
CA ALA A 127 -1.09 -11.20 21.84
C ALA A 127 -0.48 -12.46 22.49
N LYS A 128 0.74 -12.86 22.09
CA LYS A 128 1.50 -13.93 22.78
C LYS A 128 1.83 -13.57 24.22
N ASN A 129 1.96 -12.28 24.50
CA ASN A 129 2.31 -11.71 25.80
C ASN A 129 1.12 -10.95 26.42
N GLY A 130 -0.12 -11.35 26.10
CA GLY A 130 -1.35 -10.61 26.47
C GLY A 130 -1.68 -10.56 27.97
N ASP A 131 -0.90 -11.25 28.79
CA ASP A 131 -0.96 -11.21 30.26
C ASP A 131 -0.07 -10.13 30.88
N LYS A 132 0.82 -9.49 30.10
CA LYS A 132 1.65 -8.39 30.57
C LYS A 132 0.84 -7.13 30.83
N GLU A 133 1.27 -6.36 31.81
CA GLU A 133 0.74 -5.02 32.07
C GLU A 133 0.88 -4.13 30.82
N GLY A 134 -0.16 -3.37 30.49
CA GLY A 134 -0.19 -2.51 29.30
C GLY A 134 -0.49 -3.23 27.98
N ALA A 135 -0.55 -4.56 27.96
CA ALA A 135 -0.74 -5.31 26.71
C ALA A 135 -2.06 -4.99 26.00
N LEU A 136 -3.12 -4.66 26.76
CA LEU A 136 -4.41 -4.29 26.18
C LEU A 136 -4.32 -2.99 25.40
N GLU A 137 -3.72 -1.96 25.99
CA GLU A 137 -3.55 -0.63 25.40
C GLU A 137 -2.62 -0.71 24.18
N ASP A 138 -1.52 -1.45 24.29
CA ASP A 138 -0.60 -1.73 23.18
C ASP A 138 -1.32 -2.43 22.04
N GLN A 139 -2.15 -3.42 22.34
CA GLN A 139 -2.92 -4.14 21.34
C GLN A 139 -3.95 -3.25 20.65
N GLN A 140 -4.67 -2.40 21.39
CA GLN A 140 -5.61 -1.43 20.80
C GLN A 140 -4.88 -0.39 19.95
N TRP A 141 -3.71 0.08 20.38
CA TRP A 141 -2.85 0.94 19.59
C TRP A 141 -2.44 0.28 18.28
N GLN A 142 -2.08 -1.00 18.34
CA GLN A 142 -1.64 -1.76 17.18
C GLN A 142 -2.74 -1.92 16.12
N VAL A 143 -3.99 -2.12 16.53
CA VAL A 143 -5.14 -2.12 15.61
C VAL A 143 -5.32 -0.76 14.94
N ARG A 144 -5.10 0.35 15.66
CA ARG A 144 -5.16 1.71 15.07
C ARG A 144 -4.05 1.93 14.03
N ARG A 145 -2.85 1.41 14.25
CA ARG A 145 -1.73 1.46 13.30
C ARG A 145 -2.05 0.71 12.01
N LEU A 146 -2.64 -0.49 12.11
CA LEU A 146 -3.11 -1.24 10.94
C LEU A 146 -4.15 -0.44 10.15
N ARG A 147 -5.17 0.09 10.83
CA ARG A 147 -6.22 0.92 10.20
C ARG A 147 -5.65 2.12 9.44
N GLN A 148 -4.69 2.83 10.05
CA GLN A 148 -4.03 3.98 9.42
C GLN A 148 -3.28 3.57 8.14
N THR A 149 -2.57 2.44 8.20
CA THR A 149 -1.83 1.91 7.04
C THR A 149 -2.77 1.57 5.89
N CYS A 150 -3.89 0.90 6.18
CA CYS A 150 -4.94 0.63 5.20
C CYS A 150 -5.48 1.94 4.60
N ALA A 151 -5.83 2.93 5.42
CA ALA A 151 -6.38 4.20 4.95
C ALA A 151 -5.40 4.98 4.05
N ILE A 152 -4.12 5.01 4.39
CA ILE A 152 -3.08 5.69 3.60
C ILE A 152 -2.90 4.99 2.25
N CYS A 153 -2.86 3.65 2.25
CA CYS A 153 -2.73 2.87 1.02
C CYS A 153 -3.97 3.02 0.13
N HIS A 154 -5.18 2.92 0.69
CA HIS A 154 -6.42 3.09 -0.07
C HIS A 154 -6.53 4.48 -0.67
N LYS A 155 -6.19 5.53 0.08
CA LYS A 155 -6.15 6.90 -0.46
C LYS A 155 -5.14 7.05 -1.59
N HIS A 156 -3.99 6.37 -1.49
CA HIS A 156 -2.95 6.40 -2.53
C HIS A 156 -3.39 5.71 -3.82
N LEU A 157 -4.06 4.57 -3.70
CA LEU A 157 -4.53 3.76 -4.83
C LEU A 157 -5.94 4.14 -5.31
N ASP A 158 -6.52 5.22 -4.79
CA ASP A 158 -7.89 5.67 -5.07
C ASP A 158 -8.98 4.60 -4.80
N ILE A 159 -8.72 3.74 -3.80
CA ILE A 159 -9.64 2.68 -3.39
C ILE A 159 -10.67 3.27 -2.42
N HIS A 160 -11.93 3.25 -2.84
CA HIS A 160 -13.05 3.71 -2.03
C HIS A 160 -13.72 2.52 -1.35
N ILE A 161 -13.45 2.35 -0.05
CA ILE A 161 -14.15 1.37 0.77
C ILE A 161 -15.48 1.97 1.23
N TYR A 162 -16.58 1.25 1.00
CA TYR A 162 -17.97 1.68 1.19
C TYR A 162 -18.46 2.78 0.21
N PRO A 163 -18.43 2.54 -1.11
CA PRO A 163 -18.89 3.51 -2.10
C PRO A 163 -20.36 3.93 -1.88
N ASN A 164 -21.17 3.05 -1.26
CA ASN A 164 -22.57 3.33 -0.96
C ASN A 164 -22.78 4.39 0.14
N LEU A 165 -21.79 4.64 1.00
CA LEU A 165 -21.87 5.69 2.02
C LEU A 165 -21.57 7.09 1.46
N TYR A 166 -20.89 7.15 0.31
CA TYR A 166 -20.41 8.38 -0.31
C TYR A 166 -20.98 8.62 -1.71
N LYS A 167 -22.11 7.98 -2.06
CA LYS A 167 -22.84 8.34 -3.29
C LYS A 167 -23.09 9.84 -3.24
N GLU A 168 -22.42 10.58 -4.12
CA GLU A 168 -22.70 11.99 -4.33
C GLU A 168 -24.20 12.13 -4.50
N LYS A 169 -24.85 12.87 -3.60
CA LYS A 169 -26.22 13.29 -3.83
C LYS A 169 -26.16 14.08 -5.14
N LYS A 170 -26.67 13.51 -6.22
CA LYS A 170 -26.92 14.25 -7.46
C LYS A 170 -27.75 15.46 -7.03
N HIS A 171 -27.11 16.63 -7.01
CA HIS A 171 -27.85 17.89 -6.94
C HIS A 171 -28.59 17.99 -8.27
N SER A 172 -29.85 17.55 -8.26
CA SER A 172 -30.81 17.86 -9.30
C SER A 172 -31.02 19.37 -9.27
N GLY A 173 -30.29 20.07 -10.15
CA GLY A 173 -30.65 21.42 -10.58
C GLY A 173 -31.89 21.40 -11.46
#